data_AF-A0AA38LKV8-F1
#
_entry.id   AF-A0AA38LKV8-F1
#
_cell.length_a   1.000
_cell.length_b   1.000
_cell.length_c   1.000
_cell.angle_alpha   90.00
_cell.angle_beta   90.00
_cell.angle_gamma   90.00
#
_symmetry.space_group_name_H-M   'P 1'
#
loop_
_entity.id
_entity.type
_entity.pdbx_description
1 polymer ?
#
loop_
_entity_poly.entity_id
_entity_poly.type
_entity_poly.pdbx_seq_one_letter_code
_entity_poly.pdbx_strand_id
1 'polypeptide(L)'
;MAISGSNFDFSIYSSTLKTVMGIDQTKLNNLAVASDLGKLIGWVSGMACMVLPTWAVLGIAVSLGLIGYGLQWLVVSAIIKPLPYCVMYILCMMAGNSICWLNTVCFRVAISNFPGKRGIASGLSTSYSGLSTVIYTNISSLINPNKPSLYLLLNAIVPLVVCAICAIFISIPQPGAVVNDENEDRDMYTFTAIAVVTAVYSIVFEFLPNGEIGREGVYMAVLLFLLLSLLYIPLKAALRGKKLERSASIRVTDIETALEMQSSEKKNWEQYIKKIRAVDLYIDYNDFPVVWPKNSKDHDDVLRHQNPAEIIPVDDMEKDIKNSADTDILDKPGFIKPVPAIGEEHGAVQLLKSLDFWLYYFVYFCGGTVGLVYINNLGQITQSLGYSKASKLTALISSFGFLGRIASGLPDYFQ
;
A
#
# COMPACT_ATOMS: atom_id res chain seq x y z
N MET A 1 -5.26 2.13 5.72
CA MET A 1 -4.52 2.76 6.84
C MET A 1 -5.33 3.76 7.65
N ALA A 2 -6.02 4.75 7.07
CA ALA A 2 -6.76 5.77 7.84
C ALA A 2 -7.86 5.22 8.78
N ILE A 3 -8.23 3.95 8.61
CA ILE A 3 -9.35 3.28 9.28
C ILE A 3 -8.96 1.87 9.75
N SER A 4 -7.67 1.57 9.95
CA SER A 4 -7.22 0.23 10.37
C SER A 4 -7.18 0.04 11.89
N GLY A 5 -7.60 1.04 12.66
CA GLY A 5 -7.28 1.14 14.08
C GLY A 5 -5.83 1.57 14.30
N SER A 6 -5.54 2.13 15.47
CA SER A 6 -4.22 2.66 15.82
C SER A 6 -3.63 1.99 17.07
N ASN A 7 -2.37 2.31 17.37
CA ASN A 7 -1.76 1.96 18.64
C ASN A 7 -2.32 2.77 19.83
N PHE A 8 -3.06 3.85 19.58
CA PHE A 8 -3.62 4.75 20.59
C PHE A 8 -4.96 4.27 21.15
N ASP A 9 -5.58 3.28 20.50
CA ASP A 9 -6.95 2.82 20.72
C ASP A 9 -7.19 2.35 22.16
N PHE A 10 -6.22 1.62 22.74
CA PHE A 10 -6.36 1.01 24.08
C PHE A 10 -6.63 2.06 25.15
N SER A 11 -5.99 3.23 25.05
CA SER A 11 -6.11 4.30 26.04
C SER A 11 -7.55 4.82 26.21
N ILE A 12 -8.36 4.75 25.15
CA ILE A 12 -9.72 5.33 25.09
C ILE A 12 -10.73 4.48 25.88
N TYR A 13 -10.64 3.15 25.77
CA TYR A 13 -11.60 2.23 26.41
C TYR A 13 -11.03 1.49 27.62
N SER A 14 -9.72 1.58 27.88
CA SER A 14 -9.03 0.85 28.96
C SER A 14 -9.67 1.07 30.34
N SER A 15 -10.07 2.30 30.68
CA SER A 15 -10.69 2.60 31.98
C SER A 15 -12.05 1.90 32.14
N THR A 16 -12.88 1.89 31.08
CA THR A 16 -14.16 1.17 31.09
C THR A 16 -13.95 -0.33 31.15
N LEU A 17 -13.00 -0.86 30.37
CA LEU A 17 -12.63 -2.27 30.38
C LEU A 17 -12.18 -2.73 31.77
N LYS A 18 -11.36 -1.92 32.46
CA LYS A 18 -10.91 -2.18 33.84
C LYS A 18 -12.09 -2.36 34.79
N THR A 19 -13.03 -1.42 34.75
CA THR A 19 -14.21 -1.41 35.64
C THR A 19 -15.14 -2.58 35.35
N VAL A 20 -15.45 -2.85 34.07
CA VAL A 20 -16.35 -3.95 33.68
C VAL A 20 -15.76 -5.32 34.02
N MET A 21 -14.45 -5.50 33.83
CA MET A 21 -13.77 -6.76 34.13
C MET A 21 -13.40 -6.92 35.61
N GLY A 22 -13.50 -5.86 36.43
CA GLY A 22 -13.10 -5.88 37.83
C GLY A 22 -11.62 -6.19 38.04
N ILE A 23 -10.74 -5.74 37.14
CA ILE A 23 -9.30 -6.03 37.17
C ILE A 23 -8.48 -4.88 37.77
N ASP A 24 -7.33 -5.22 38.33
CA ASP A 24 -6.34 -4.24 38.81
C ASP A 24 -5.57 -3.58 37.64
N GLN A 25 -4.73 -2.60 37.97
CA GLN A 25 -3.94 -1.86 36.98
C GLN A 25 -2.89 -2.75 36.29
N THR A 26 -2.30 -3.70 37.02
CA THR A 26 -1.26 -4.59 36.48
C THR A 26 -1.85 -5.51 35.41
N LYS A 27 -3.00 -6.11 35.68
CA LYS A 27 -3.75 -6.94 34.72
C LYS A 27 -4.19 -6.13 33.50
N LEU A 28 -4.63 -4.88 33.68
CA LEU A 28 -4.98 -4.00 32.56
C LEU A 28 -3.76 -3.67 31.70
N ASN A 29 -2.63 -3.32 32.32
CA ASN A 29 -1.39 -3.05 31.60
C ASN A 29 -0.91 -4.28 30.82
N ASN A 30 -1.06 -5.47 31.39
CA ASN A 30 -0.77 -6.71 30.70
C ASN A 30 -1.68 -6.96 29.48
N LEU A 31 -2.93 -6.46 29.47
CA LEU A 31 -3.78 -6.51 28.27
C LEU A 31 -3.30 -5.57 27.16
N ALA A 32 -2.78 -4.38 27.53
CA ALA A 32 -2.12 -3.49 26.58
C ALA A 32 -0.89 -4.18 25.95
N VAL A 33 -0.06 -4.80 26.81
CA VAL A 33 1.09 -5.60 26.37
C VAL A 33 0.65 -6.75 25.47
N ALA A 34 -0.47 -7.41 25.75
CA ALA A 34 -1.01 -8.47 24.89
C ALA A 34 -1.30 -7.98 23.47
N SER A 35 -1.90 -6.78 23.34
CA SER A 35 -2.16 -6.16 22.04
C SER A 35 -0.85 -5.86 21.30
N ASP A 36 0.15 -5.30 21.98
CA ASP A 36 1.45 -5.04 21.38
C ASP A 36 2.21 -6.33 21.02
N LEU A 37 2.08 -7.39 21.83
CA LEU A 37 2.59 -8.72 21.52
C LEU A 37 1.94 -9.30 20.26
N GLY A 38 0.63 -9.07 20.07
CA GLY A 38 -0.07 -9.41 18.83
C GLY A 38 0.59 -8.80 17.60
N LYS A 39 1.07 -7.56 17.71
CA LYS A 39 1.77 -6.87 16.62
C LYS A 39 3.14 -7.48 16.34
N LEU A 40 3.85 -7.95 17.36
CA LEU A 40 5.14 -8.64 17.20
C LEU A 40 5.02 -9.94 16.40
N ILE A 41 3.91 -10.67 16.51
CA ILE A 41 3.63 -11.87 15.70
C ILE A 41 3.18 -11.51 14.28
N GLY A 42 3.13 -10.21 13.94
CA GLY A 42 2.75 -9.71 12.63
C GLY A 42 3.65 -10.16 11.48
N TRP A 43 4.88 -10.63 11.70
CA TRP A 43 5.76 -11.11 10.60
C TRP A 43 5.13 -12.24 9.77
N VAL A 44 4.17 -12.99 10.35
CA VAL A 44 3.40 -14.04 9.66
C VAL A 44 2.57 -13.47 8.51
N SER A 45 2.05 -12.24 8.61
CA SER A 45 1.31 -11.61 7.51
C SER A 45 2.20 -11.33 6.31
N GLY A 46 3.48 -11.01 6.54
CA GLY A 46 4.49 -10.83 5.48
C GLY A 46 4.71 -12.11 4.69
N MET A 47 4.90 -13.24 5.38
CA MET A 47 4.99 -14.56 4.73
C MET A 47 3.69 -14.92 4.00
N ALA A 48 2.53 -14.63 4.59
CA ALA A 48 1.25 -14.88 3.97
C ALA A 48 1.10 -14.12 2.63
N CYS A 49 1.62 -12.90 2.52
CA CYS A 49 1.63 -12.14 1.26
C CYS A 49 2.51 -12.75 0.16
N MET A 50 3.42 -13.67 0.48
CA MET A 50 4.25 -14.37 -0.51
C MET A 50 3.49 -15.56 -1.13
N VAL A 51 2.54 -16.16 -0.39
CA VAL A 51 1.84 -17.38 -0.78
C VAL A 51 0.40 -17.13 -1.18
N LEU A 52 -0.29 -16.21 -0.50
CA LEU A 52 -1.70 -15.94 -0.66
C LEU A 52 -1.94 -14.69 -1.51
N PRO A 53 -3.06 -14.64 -2.27
CA PRO A 53 -3.47 -13.42 -2.94
C PRO A 53 -3.83 -12.33 -1.93
N THR A 54 -3.64 -11.07 -2.31
CA THR A 54 -3.80 -9.91 -1.42
C THR A 54 -5.18 -9.82 -0.76
N TRP A 55 -6.24 -10.16 -1.50
CA TRP A 55 -7.61 -10.16 -0.96
C TRP A 55 -7.79 -11.19 0.16
N ALA A 56 -7.11 -12.34 0.09
CA ALA A 56 -7.22 -13.38 1.11
C ALA A 56 -6.49 -12.95 2.39
N VAL A 57 -5.30 -12.35 2.25
CA VAL A 57 -4.56 -11.76 3.39
C VAL A 57 -5.38 -10.64 4.03
N LEU A 58 -6.03 -9.81 3.23
CA LEU A 58 -6.94 -8.77 3.71
C LEU A 58 -8.15 -9.35 4.44
N GLY A 59 -8.72 -10.45 3.93
CA GLY A 59 -9.80 -11.21 4.56
C GLY A 59 -9.43 -11.75 5.94
N ILE A 60 -8.21 -12.30 6.09
CA ILE A 60 -7.68 -12.75 7.38
C ILE A 60 -7.54 -11.56 8.33
N ALA A 61 -6.99 -10.44 7.85
CA ALA A 61 -6.80 -9.23 8.64
C ALA A 61 -8.11 -8.72 9.26
N VAL A 62 -9.16 -8.56 8.45
CA VAL A 62 -10.45 -8.07 8.93
C VAL A 62 -11.19 -9.08 9.80
N SER A 63 -10.99 -10.39 9.57
CA SER A 63 -11.58 -11.44 10.40
C SER A 63 -10.98 -11.42 11.81
N LEU A 64 -9.65 -11.30 11.91
CA LEU A 64 -8.96 -11.15 13.19
C LEU A 64 -9.41 -9.89 13.94
N GLY A 65 -9.56 -8.76 13.22
CA GLY A 65 -10.00 -7.49 13.81
C GLY A 65 -11.45 -7.54 14.28
N LEU A 66 -12.35 -8.14 13.49
CA LEU A 66 -13.75 -8.32 13.85
C LEU A 66 -13.90 -9.17 15.11
N ILE A 67 -13.18 -10.28 15.21
CA ILE A 67 -13.22 -11.15 16.39
C ILE A 67 -12.58 -10.44 17.59
N GLY A 68 -11.38 -9.87 17.41
CA GLY A 68 -10.63 -9.21 18.48
C GLY A 68 -11.37 -8.02 19.08
N TYR A 69 -11.75 -7.03 18.25
CA TYR A 69 -12.44 -5.82 18.71
C TYR A 69 -13.93 -6.04 18.96
N GLY A 70 -14.61 -6.87 18.14
CA GLY A 70 -16.05 -7.10 18.26
C GLY A 70 -16.42 -7.84 19.55
N LEU A 71 -15.65 -8.85 19.96
CA LEU A 71 -15.89 -9.53 21.24
C LEU A 71 -15.52 -8.65 22.44
N GLN A 72 -14.44 -7.86 22.35
CA GLN A 72 -14.13 -6.85 23.36
C GLN A 72 -15.27 -5.84 23.51
N TRP A 73 -15.85 -5.38 22.39
CA TRP A 73 -16.99 -4.48 22.38
C TRP A 73 -18.22 -5.06 23.12
N LEU A 74 -18.55 -6.33 22.90
CA LEU A 74 -19.66 -7.00 23.59
C LEU A 74 -19.48 -7.01 25.11
N VAL A 75 -18.25 -7.27 25.58
CA VAL A 75 -17.91 -7.24 27.02
C VAL A 75 -18.01 -5.82 27.55
N VAL A 76 -17.33 -4.85 26.93
CA VAL A 76 -17.29 -3.46 27.42
C VAL A 76 -18.67 -2.79 27.38
N SER A 77 -19.53 -3.20 26.44
CA SER A 77 -20.93 -2.76 26.39
C SER A 77 -21.85 -3.43 27.42
N ALA A 78 -21.31 -4.35 28.24
CA ALA A 78 -22.05 -5.16 29.20
C ALA A 78 -23.21 -5.97 28.58
N ILE A 79 -23.11 -6.31 27.28
CA ILE A 79 -24.08 -7.16 26.58
C ILE A 79 -23.87 -8.62 27.00
N ILE A 80 -22.60 -9.02 27.12
CA ILE A 80 -22.20 -10.35 27.64
C ILE A 80 -21.50 -10.21 28.98
N LYS A 81 -21.50 -11.29 29.76
CA LYS A 81 -20.76 -11.35 31.02
C LYS A 81 -19.24 -11.19 30.75
N PRO A 82 -18.48 -10.61 31.71
CA PRO A 82 -17.03 -10.52 31.60
C PRO A 82 -16.41 -11.89 31.28
N LEU A 83 -15.60 -11.92 30.22
CA LEU A 83 -14.89 -13.13 29.81
C LEU A 83 -13.76 -13.45 30.79
N PRO A 84 -13.29 -14.71 30.87
CA PRO A 84 -12.09 -15.02 31.62
C PRO A 84 -10.90 -14.17 31.15
N TYR A 85 -10.02 -13.79 32.08
CA TYR A 85 -8.88 -12.92 31.79
C TYR A 85 -8.00 -13.44 30.62
N CYS A 86 -7.75 -14.75 30.58
CA CYS A 86 -6.97 -15.37 29.50
C CYS A 86 -7.63 -15.20 28.12
N VAL A 87 -8.96 -15.27 28.06
CA VAL A 87 -9.70 -15.06 26.80
C VAL A 87 -9.58 -13.59 26.39
N MET A 88 -9.76 -12.65 27.32
CA MET A 88 -9.57 -11.22 27.04
C MET A 88 -8.15 -10.90 26.57
N TYR A 89 -7.13 -11.54 27.16
CA TYR A 89 -5.73 -11.42 26.74
C TYR A 89 -5.54 -11.84 25.28
N ILE A 90 -6.09 -13.00 24.89
CA ILE A 90 -6.04 -13.49 23.50
C ILE A 90 -6.80 -12.54 22.57
N LEU A 91 -7.96 -12.00 22.97
CA LEU A 91 -8.70 -11.04 22.15
C LEU A 91 -7.92 -9.74 21.92
N CYS A 92 -7.24 -9.22 22.94
CA CYS A 92 -6.36 -8.07 22.79
C CYS A 92 -5.20 -8.37 21.83
N MET A 93 -4.60 -9.55 21.96
CA MET A 93 -3.54 -10.02 21.08
C MET A 93 -4.00 -10.18 19.62
N MET A 94 -5.20 -10.74 19.38
CA MET A 94 -5.80 -10.83 18.05
C MET A 94 -6.09 -9.46 17.44
N ALA A 95 -6.59 -8.53 18.25
CA ALA A 95 -6.86 -7.15 17.85
C ALA A 95 -5.57 -6.43 17.42
N GLY A 96 -4.50 -6.57 18.19
CA GLY A 96 -3.17 -6.07 17.81
C GLY A 96 -2.63 -6.72 16.55
N ASN A 97 -2.76 -8.04 16.42
CA ASN A 97 -2.33 -8.78 15.23
C ASN A 97 -3.08 -8.31 13.97
N SER A 98 -4.39 -8.05 14.05
CA SER A 98 -5.15 -7.56 12.89
C SER A 98 -4.63 -6.24 12.31
N ILE A 99 -4.13 -5.33 13.17
CA ILE A 99 -3.54 -4.06 12.72
C ILE A 99 -2.31 -4.36 11.85
N CYS A 100 -1.45 -5.28 12.28
CA CYS A 100 -0.27 -5.67 11.51
C CYS A 100 -0.63 -6.29 10.15
N TRP A 101 -1.62 -7.18 10.11
CA TRP A 101 -2.06 -7.78 8.85
C TRP A 101 -2.63 -6.73 7.87
N LEU A 102 -3.45 -5.79 8.37
CA LEU A 102 -3.95 -4.67 7.58
C LEU A 102 -2.81 -3.79 7.07
N ASN A 103 -1.82 -3.52 7.93
CA ASN A 103 -0.66 -2.71 7.57
C ASN A 103 0.17 -3.36 6.47
N THR A 104 0.40 -4.68 6.55
CA THR A 104 1.15 -5.42 5.53
C THR A 104 0.49 -5.31 4.16
N VAL A 105 -0.82 -5.52 4.07
CA VAL A 105 -1.55 -5.40 2.80
C VAL A 105 -1.46 -3.97 2.26
N CYS A 106 -1.66 -2.97 3.11
CA CYS A 106 -1.57 -1.57 2.71
C CYS A 106 -0.17 -1.21 2.21
N PHE A 107 0.90 -1.65 2.90
CA PHE A 107 2.27 -1.42 2.44
C PHE A 107 2.56 -2.13 1.13
N ARG A 108 2.15 -3.40 0.99
CA ARG A 108 2.32 -4.15 -0.25
C ARG A 108 1.70 -3.41 -1.43
N VAL A 109 0.47 -2.92 -1.28
CA VAL A 109 -0.21 -2.15 -2.33
C VAL A 109 0.50 -0.82 -2.58
N ALA A 110 0.89 -0.09 -1.53
CA ALA A 110 1.54 1.22 -1.66
C ALA A 110 2.90 1.12 -2.39
N ILE A 111 3.80 0.26 -1.94
CA ILE A 111 5.15 0.12 -2.53
C ILE A 111 5.12 -0.47 -3.94
N SER A 112 4.11 -1.27 -4.26
CA SER A 112 3.96 -1.84 -5.61
C SER A 112 3.41 -0.83 -6.61
N ASN A 113 2.61 0.15 -6.15
CA ASN A 113 2.08 1.21 -7.01
C ASN A 113 3.04 2.40 -7.17
N PHE A 114 3.98 2.58 -6.24
CA PHE A 114 4.97 3.66 -6.24
C PHE A 114 6.39 3.08 -6.10
N PRO A 115 6.92 2.41 -7.14
CA PRO A 115 8.20 1.72 -7.06
C PRO A 115 9.40 2.66 -7.01
N GLY A 116 9.31 3.89 -7.53
CA GLY A 116 10.37 4.90 -7.46
C GLY A 116 10.37 5.66 -6.12
N LYS A 117 9.21 5.74 -5.45
CA LYS A 117 9.04 6.47 -4.17
C LYS A 117 8.56 5.57 -3.02
N ARG A 118 9.09 4.33 -2.92
CA ARG A 118 8.67 3.31 -1.92
C ARG A 118 8.77 3.80 -0.48
N GLY A 119 9.85 4.50 -0.13
CA GLY A 119 10.08 5.06 1.20
C GLY A 119 8.94 6.01 1.61
N ILE A 120 8.70 7.01 0.78
CA ILE A 120 7.61 7.99 0.94
C ILE A 120 6.25 7.30 0.99
N ALA A 121 5.97 6.35 0.08
CA ALA A 121 4.70 5.63 0.01
C ALA A 121 4.40 4.86 1.32
N SER A 122 5.42 4.20 1.87
CA SER A 122 5.32 3.44 3.12
C SER A 122 5.20 4.37 4.34
N GLY A 123 5.96 5.47 4.37
CA GLY A 123 5.90 6.50 5.40
C GLY A 123 4.52 7.13 5.46
N LEU A 124 4.04 7.64 4.31
CA LEU A 124 2.71 8.23 4.16
C LEU A 124 1.60 7.25 4.57
N SER A 125 1.67 5.99 4.13
CA SER A 125 0.73 4.95 4.53
C SER A 125 0.70 4.76 6.05
N THR A 126 1.87 4.69 6.68
CA THR A 126 1.99 4.55 8.14
C THR A 126 1.43 5.76 8.87
N SER A 127 1.66 6.97 8.34
CA SER A 127 1.15 8.23 8.90
C SER A 127 -0.35 8.14 9.14
N TYR A 128 -1.13 7.71 8.14
CA TYR A 128 -2.59 7.65 8.23
C TYR A 128 -3.12 6.77 9.38
N SER A 129 -2.33 5.84 9.92
CA SER A 129 -2.74 5.08 11.12
C SER A 129 -3.00 5.97 12.33
N GLY A 130 -2.27 7.09 12.49
CA GLY A 130 -2.48 8.07 13.55
C GLY A 130 -3.81 8.82 13.41
N LEU A 131 -4.30 9.01 12.19
CA LEU A 131 -5.57 9.72 11.98
C LEU A 131 -6.79 8.86 12.37
N SER A 132 -6.66 7.53 12.39
CA SER A 132 -7.78 6.63 12.71
C SER A 132 -8.34 6.88 14.12
N THR A 133 -7.48 7.16 15.11
CA THR A 133 -7.90 7.56 16.45
C THR A 133 -8.84 8.75 16.40
N VAL A 134 -8.42 9.80 15.71
CA VAL A 134 -9.13 11.09 15.63
C VAL A 134 -10.51 10.88 14.99
N ILE A 135 -10.55 10.15 13.88
CA ILE A 135 -11.80 9.81 13.17
C ILE A 135 -12.76 9.09 14.12
N TYR A 136 -12.31 8.02 14.77
CA TYR A 136 -13.18 7.22 15.63
C TYR A 136 -13.60 7.93 16.91
N THR A 137 -12.72 8.72 17.54
CA THR A 137 -13.10 9.51 18.72
C THR A 137 -14.17 10.55 18.40
N ASN A 138 -14.08 11.21 17.25
CA ASN A 138 -15.04 12.24 16.87
C ASN A 138 -16.37 11.65 16.36
N ILE A 139 -16.34 10.53 15.63
CA ILE A 139 -17.58 9.79 15.31
C ILE A 139 -18.25 9.33 16.62
N SER A 140 -17.46 8.81 17.56
CA SER A 140 -18.00 8.37 18.85
C SER A 140 -18.58 9.54 19.66
N SER A 141 -17.93 10.72 19.66
CA SER A 141 -18.45 11.90 20.37
C SER A 141 -19.74 12.44 19.76
N LEU A 142 -19.86 12.41 18.43
CA LEU A 142 -21.06 12.84 17.71
C LEU A 142 -22.27 11.94 17.98
N ILE A 143 -22.07 10.62 18.06
CA ILE A 143 -23.16 9.67 18.26
C ILE A 143 -23.51 9.56 19.75
N ASN A 144 -22.52 9.30 20.61
CA ASN A 144 -22.75 9.19 22.04
C ASN A 144 -21.45 9.46 22.84
N PRO A 145 -21.28 10.67 23.38
CA PRO A 145 -20.04 11.05 24.07
C PRO A 145 -19.80 10.28 25.37
N ASN A 146 -20.83 9.60 25.91
CA ASN A 146 -20.76 8.88 27.20
C ASN A 146 -20.51 7.37 27.04
N LYS A 147 -20.34 6.85 25.82
CA LYS A 147 -20.16 5.40 25.59
C LYS A 147 -18.86 5.09 24.84
N PRO A 148 -17.73 4.89 25.56
CA PRO A 148 -16.44 4.50 24.96
C PRO A 148 -16.49 3.18 24.19
N SER A 149 -17.49 2.33 24.45
CA SER A 149 -17.66 1.07 23.72
C SER A 149 -17.94 1.29 22.23
N LEU A 150 -18.57 2.40 21.83
CA LEU A 150 -18.83 2.70 20.44
C LEU A 150 -17.53 2.77 19.60
N TYR A 151 -16.43 3.22 20.21
CA TYR A 151 -15.12 3.22 19.59
C TYR A 151 -14.66 1.81 19.19
N LEU A 152 -14.80 0.83 20.09
CA LEU A 152 -14.47 -0.58 19.80
C LEU A 152 -15.35 -1.15 18.69
N LEU A 153 -16.63 -0.77 18.63
CA LEU A 153 -17.52 -1.17 17.55
C LEU A 153 -17.07 -0.63 16.19
N LEU A 154 -16.67 0.65 16.14
CA LEU A 154 -16.14 1.27 14.93
C LEU A 154 -14.87 0.56 14.46
N ASN A 155 -13.96 0.23 15.37
CA ASN A 155 -12.76 -0.57 15.08
C ASN A 155 -13.06 -1.99 14.57
N ALA A 156 -14.20 -2.57 14.91
CA ALA A 156 -14.57 -3.89 14.42
C ALA A 156 -15.24 -3.83 13.03
N ILE A 157 -16.15 -2.87 12.81
CA ILE A 157 -17.02 -2.84 11.63
C ILE A 157 -16.44 -1.99 10.50
N VAL A 158 -15.86 -0.82 10.79
CA VAL A 158 -15.39 0.09 9.74
C VAL A 158 -14.27 -0.54 8.89
N PRO A 159 -13.22 -1.17 9.46
CA PRO A 159 -12.22 -1.84 8.65
C PRO A 159 -12.83 -2.97 7.81
N LEU A 160 -13.78 -3.75 8.37
CA LEU A 160 -14.44 -4.83 7.65
C LEU A 160 -15.15 -4.33 6.39
N VAL A 161 -16.01 -3.31 6.53
CA VAL A 161 -16.80 -2.76 5.41
C VAL A 161 -15.89 -2.17 4.34
N VAL A 162 -14.94 -1.32 4.74
CA VAL A 162 -14.11 -0.62 3.75
C VAL A 162 -13.13 -1.57 3.08
N CYS A 163 -12.54 -2.53 3.81
CA CYS A 163 -11.66 -3.51 3.20
C CYS A 163 -12.42 -4.46 2.26
N ALA A 164 -13.68 -4.80 2.54
CA ALA A 164 -14.51 -5.58 1.62
C ALA A 164 -14.75 -4.82 0.30
N ILE A 165 -14.99 -3.51 0.37
CA ILE A 165 -15.09 -2.66 -0.83
C ILE A 165 -13.75 -2.59 -1.55
N CYS A 166 -12.66 -2.30 -0.82
CA CYS A 166 -11.32 -2.20 -1.39
C CYS A 166 -10.85 -3.51 -2.03
N ALA A 167 -11.22 -4.68 -1.48
CA ALA A 167 -10.85 -5.99 -2.02
C ALA A 167 -11.26 -6.17 -3.50
N ILE A 168 -12.33 -5.51 -3.93
CA ILE A 168 -12.81 -5.53 -5.32
C ILE A 168 -11.89 -4.72 -6.24
N PHE A 169 -11.29 -3.65 -5.72
CA PHE A 169 -10.51 -2.67 -6.49
C PHE A 169 -9.00 -2.80 -6.33
N ILE A 170 -8.51 -3.63 -5.40
CA ILE A 170 -7.07 -3.83 -5.20
C ILE A 170 -6.48 -4.48 -6.45
N SER A 171 -5.67 -3.70 -7.16
CA SER A 171 -4.83 -4.16 -8.26
C SER A 171 -3.37 -3.90 -7.90
N ILE A 172 -2.54 -4.92 -8.06
CA ILE A 172 -1.09 -4.82 -7.90
C ILE A 172 -0.50 -4.82 -9.31
N PRO A 173 0.28 -3.79 -9.69
CA PRO A 173 0.95 -3.76 -10.99
C PRO A 173 1.82 -5.01 -11.20
N GLN A 174 1.86 -5.51 -12.45
CA GLN A 174 2.75 -6.62 -12.79
C GLN A 174 4.22 -6.19 -12.67
N PRO A 175 5.13 -7.07 -12.21
CA PRO A 175 6.56 -6.77 -12.17
C PRO A 175 7.07 -6.38 -13.56
N GLY A 176 7.74 -5.23 -13.67
CA GLY A 176 8.29 -4.74 -14.95
C GLY A 176 7.36 -3.86 -15.79
N ALA A 177 6.20 -3.46 -15.26
CA ALA A 177 5.37 -2.44 -15.90
C ALA A 177 6.17 -1.13 -16.06
N VAL A 178 6.14 -0.52 -17.26
CA VAL A 178 6.79 0.78 -17.52
C VAL A 178 6.08 1.84 -16.70
N VAL A 179 6.77 2.37 -15.70
CA VAL A 179 6.28 3.47 -14.88
C VAL A 179 6.74 4.79 -15.51
N ASN A 180 5.84 5.77 -15.53
CA ASN A 180 6.18 7.12 -15.94
C ASN A 180 6.50 7.93 -14.67
N ASP A 181 7.79 8.17 -14.46
CA ASP A 181 8.33 8.81 -13.26
C ASP A 181 7.68 10.18 -12.98
N GLU A 182 7.43 11.02 -14.00
CA GLU A 182 6.79 12.32 -13.81
C GLU A 182 5.35 12.21 -13.28
N ASN A 183 4.61 11.19 -13.73
CA ASN A 183 3.26 10.95 -13.23
C ASN A 183 3.28 10.36 -11.82
N GLU A 184 4.24 9.47 -11.52
CA GLU A 184 4.44 8.90 -10.18
C GLU A 184 4.73 10.03 -9.17
N ASP A 185 5.68 10.90 -9.49
CA ASP A 185 6.05 12.05 -8.67
C ASP A 185 4.86 12.96 -8.41
N ARG A 186 4.16 13.42 -9.47
CA ARG A 186 3.01 14.32 -9.30
C ARG A 186 1.92 13.70 -8.44
N ASP A 187 1.63 12.42 -8.64
CA ASP A 187 0.57 11.74 -7.90
C ASP A 187 1.02 11.52 -6.42
N MET A 188 2.31 11.25 -6.15
CA MET A 188 2.88 11.20 -4.80
C MET A 188 2.86 12.57 -4.09
N TYR A 189 3.25 13.65 -4.78
CA TYR A 189 3.15 15.02 -4.23
C TYR A 189 1.71 15.39 -3.89
N THR A 190 0.75 14.99 -4.74
CA THR A 190 -0.67 15.23 -4.50
C THR A 190 -1.15 14.50 -3.24
N PHE A 191 -0.78 13.22 -3.08
CA PHE A 191 -1.07 12.45 -1.88
C PHE A 191 -0.52 13.10 -0.60
N THR A 192 0.74 13.52 -0.63
CA THR A 192 1.38 14.17 0.53
C THR A 192 0.80 15.55 0.83
N ALA A 193 0.47 16.35 -0.20
CA ALA A 193 -0.18 17.64 0.01
C ALA A 193 -1.53 17.48 0.73
N ILE A 194 -2.36 16.52 0.29
CA ILE A 194 -3.64 16.22 0.96
C ILE A 194 -3.39 15.77 2.41
N ALA A 195 -2.37 14.93 2.64
CA ALA A 195 -2.03 14.46 3.98
C ALA A 195 -1.57 15.59 4.91
N VAL A 196 -0.74 16.52 4.44
CA VAL A 196 -0.30 17.71 5.20
C VAL A 196 -1.50 18.61 5.53
N VAL A 197 -2.37 18.88 4.55
CA VAL A 197 -3.60 19.67 4.80
C VAL A 197 -4.47 18.99 5.84
N THR A 198 -4.63 17.66 5.75
CA THR A 198 -5.40 16.86 6.73
C THR A 198 -4.78 16.92 8.13
N ALA A 199 -3.45 16.89 8.23
CA ALA A 199 -2.72 16.97 9.49
C ALA A 199 -2.89 18.34 10.15
N VAL A 200 -2.62 19.41 9.39
CA VAL A 200 -2.78 20.79 9.87
C VAL A 200 -4.22 21.05 10.29
N TYR A 201 -5.19 20.61 9.50
CA TYR A 201 -6.61 20.74 9.82
C TYR A 201 -6.97 20.06 11.14
N SER A 202 -6.48 18.84 11.36
CA SER A 202 -6.74 18.08 12.59
C SER A 202 -6.15 18.76 13.83
N ILE A 203 -4.90 19.24 13.73
CA ILE A 203 -4.22 19.95 14.81
C ILE A 203 -4.93 21.27 15.12
N VAL A 204 -5.22 22.09 14.11
CA VAL A 204 -5.89 23.39 14.29
C VAL A 204 -7.22 23.20 15.00
N PHE A 205 -8.00 22.18 14.61
CA PHE A 205 -9.29 21.89 15.24
C PHE A 205 -9.18 21.58 16.74
N GLU A 206 -8.15 20.84 17.16
CA GLU A 206 -7.94 20.46 18.56
C GLU A 206 -7.64 21.67 19.46
N PHE A 207 -7.06 22.74 18.90
CA PHE A 207 -6.77 23.99 19.62
C PHE A 207 -7.94 24.98 19.67
N LEU A 208 -9.02 24.76 18.90
CA LEU A 208 -10.17 25.67 18.90
C LEU A 208 -11.00 25.55 20.20
N PRO A 209 -11.40 26.67 20.83
CA PRO A 209 -12.19 26.66 22.07
C PRO A 209 -13.57 26.03 21.86
N ASN A 210 -14.01 25.20 22.81
CA ASN A 210 -15.31 24.53 22.75
C ASN A 210 -16.42 25.56 22.97
N GLY A 211 -17.32 25.75 22.01
CA GLY A 211 -18.38 26.74 22.18
C GLY A 211 -19.52 26.66 21.18
N GLU A 212 -19.29 26.17 19.96
CA GLU A 212 -20.34 26.20 18.92
C GLU A 212 -21.01 24.84 18.68
N ILE A 213 -22.34 24.85 18.71
CA ILE A 213 -23.20 23.73 18.34
C ILE A 213 -22.98 23.43 16.85
N GLY A 214 -22.69 22.17 16.50
CA GLY A 214 -22.45 21.75 15.12
C GLY A 214 -20.98 21.77 14.67
N ARG A 215 -20.06 22.33 15.47
CA ARG A 215 -18.62 22.40 15.16
C ARG A 215 -17.98 21.03 14.91
N GLU A 216 -18.29 20.04 15.75
CA GLU A 216 -17.77 18.67 15.60
C GLU A 216 -18.30 17.99 14.34
N GLY A 217 -19.53 18.29 13.94
CA GLY A 217 -20.14 17.78 12.70
C GLY A 217 -19.49 18.36 11.46
N VAL A 218 -19.27 19.67 11.43
CA VAL A 218 -18.54 20.35 10.35
C VAL A 218 -17.12 19.81 10.25
N TYR A 219 -16.45 19.61 11.38
CA TYR A 219 -15.10 19.04 11.41
C TYR A 219 -15.05 17.65 10.77
N MET A 220 -15.96 16.77 11.18
CA MET A 220 -16.03 15.44 10.61
C MET A 220 -16.39 15.44 9.12
N ALA A 221 -17.28 16.34 8.69
CA ALA A 221 -17.62 16.45 7.27
C ALA A 221 -16.41 16.87 6.42
N VAL A 222 -15.64 17.87 6.86
CA VAL A 222 -14.43 18.32 6.17
C VAL A 222 -13.34 17.24 6.21
N LEU A 223 -13.14 16.59 7.36
CA LEU A 223 -12.16 15.51 7.50
C LEU A 223 -12.48 14.34 6.55
N LEU A 224 -13.75 13.92 6.48
CA LEU A 224 -14.18 12.87 5.55
C LEU A 224 -14.04 13.31 4.10
N PHE A 225 -14.32 14.57 3.77
CA PHE A 225 -14.08 15.12 2.44
C PHE A 225 -12.60 15.07 2.04
N LEU A 226 -11.69 15.47 2.94
CA LEU A 226 -10.24 15.39 2.72
C LEU A 226 -9.79 13.94 2.52
N LEU A 227 -10.33 12.98 3.28
CA LEU A 227 -10.04 11.56 3.10
C LEU A 227 -10.58 11.00 1.79
N LEU A 228 -11.80 11.38 1.40
CA LEU A 228 -12.38 10.97 0.12
C LEU A 228 -11.62 11.58 -1.06
N SER A 229 -10.99 12.76 -0.89
CA SER A 229 -10.16 13.35 -1.94
C SER A 229 -8.94 12.48 -2.30
N LEU A 230 -8.48 11.61 -1.40
CA LEU A 230 -7.42 10.63 -1.70
C LEU A 230 -7.84 9.60 -2.75
N LEU A 231 -9.15 9.37 -2.92
CA LEU A 231 -9.69 8.49 -3.96
C LEU A 231 -9.63 9.12 -5.36
N TYR A 232 -9.30 10.40 -5.47
CA TYR A 232 -9.14 11.08 -6.75
C TYR A 232 -8.10 10.40 -7.64
N ILE A 233 -6.94 10.03 -7.07
CA ILE A 233 -5.83 9.43 -7.80
C ILE A 233 -6.17 8.04 -8.35
N PRO A 234 -6.67 7.07 -7.55
CA PRO A 234 -7.08 5.78 -8.09
C PRO A 234 -8.26 5.91 -9.07
N LEU A 235 -9.19 6.84 -8.87
CA LEU A 235 -10.29 7.06 -9.81
C LEU A 235 -9.78 7.61 -11.16
N LYS A 236 -8.87 8.59 -11.13
CA LYS A 236 -8.21 9.13 -12.31
C LYS A 236 -7.45 8.04 -13.07
N ALA A 237 -6.75 7.15 -12.37
CA ALA A 237 -6.05 6.02 -12.96
C ALA A 237 -7.02 5.03 -13.63
N ALA A 238 -8.12 4.66 -12.94
CA ALA A 238 -9.14 3.77 -13.48
C ALA A 238 -9.84 4.34 -14.73
N LEU A 239 -10.13 5.64 -14.75
CA LEU A 239 -10.73 6.31 -15.90
C LEU A 239 -9.77 6.39 -17.10
N ARG A 240 -8.48 6.64 -16.85
CA ARG A 240 -7.45 6.58 -17.89
C ARG A 240 -7.32 5.18 -18.47
N GLY A 241 -7.29 4.15 -17.63
CA GLY A 241 -7.23 2.74 -18.03
C GLY A 241 -8.38 2.37 -18.98
N LYS A 242 -9.63 2.68 -18.60
CA LYS A 242 -10.81 2.42 -19.46
C LYS A 242 -10.75 3.15 -20.80
N LYS A 243 -10.21 4.38 -20.83
CA LYS A 243 -10.06 5.15 -22.08
C LYS A 243 -9.01 4.52 -23.00
N LEU A 244 -7.89 4.07 -22.43
CA LEU A 244 -6.83 3.37 -23.17
C LEU A 244 -7.32 2.02 -23.71
N GLU A 245 -8.02 1.22 -22.91
CA GLU A 245 -8.64 -0.04 -23.35
C GLU A 245 -9.61 0.19 -24.50
N ARG A 246 -10.50 1.19 -24.39
CA ARG A 246 -11.45 1.52 -25.45
C ARG A 246 -10.77 2.01 -26.72
N SER A 247 -9.68 2.77 -26.61
CA SER A 247 -8.89 3.19 -27.78
C SER A 247 -8.11 2.03 -28.41
N ALA A 248 -7.63 1.07 -27.61
CA ALA A 248 -6.97 -0.12 -28.11
C ALA A 248 -7.96 -1.07 -28.81
N SER A 249 -9.15 -1.28 -28.24
CA SER A 249 -10.19 -2.10 -28.86
C SER A 249 -10.63 -1.56 -30.21
N ILE A 250 -10.80 -0.22 -30.33
CA ILE A 250 -11.14 0.43 -31.61
C ILE A 250 -10.04 0.16 -32.66
N ARG A 251 -8.75 0.33 -32.31
CA ARG A 251 -7.65 0.07 -33.25
C ARG A 251 -7.57 -1.40 -33.69
N VAL A 252 -7.80 -2.34 -32.78
CA VAL A 252 -7.82 -3.77 -33.14
C VAL A 252 -8.94 -4.06 -34.13
N THR A 253 -10.14 -3.53 -33.89
CA THR A 253 -11.27 -3.66 -34.82
C THR A 253 -11.00 -2.99 -36.17
N ASP A 254 -10.35 -1.82 -36.19
CA ASP A 254 -9.95 -1.15 -37.43
C ASP A 254 -8.94 -1.97 -38.24
N ILE A 255 -7.97 -2.61 -37.56
CA ILE A 255 -6.98 -3.49 -38.19
C ILE A 255 -7.64 -4.77 -38.73
N GLU A 256 -8.51 -5.41 -37.96
CA GLU A 256 -9.28 -6.58 -38.40
C GLU A 256 -10.15 -6.25 -39.61
N THR A 257 -10.83 -5.10 -39.59
CA THR A 257 -11.64 -4.61 -40.71
C THR A 257 -10.78 -4.34 -41.96
N ALA A 258 -9.60 -3.72 -41.80
CA ALA A 258 -8.67 -3.48 -42.90
C ALA A 258 -8.13 -4.80 -43.50
N LEU A 259 -7.83 -5.79 -42.66
CA LEU A 259 -7.41 -7.13 -43.10
C LEU A 259 -8.53 -7.87 -43.85
N GLU A 260 -9.78 -7.76 -43.40
CA GLU A 260 -10.94 -8.32 -44.09
C GLU A 260 -11.16 -7.67 -45.47
N MET A 261 -11.05 -6.34 -45.56
CA MET A 261 -11.14 -5.59 -46.83
C MET A 261 -10.05 -6.02 -47.82
N GLN A 262 -8.82 -6.19 -47.33
CA GLN A 262 -7.69 -6.68 -48.13
C GLN A 262 -7.86 -8.15 -48.56
N SER A 263 -8.51 -8.98 -47.74
CA SER A 263 -8.90 -10.36 -48.10
C SER A 263 -9.99 -10.40 -49.19
N SER A 264 -10.90 -9.42 -49.18
CA SER A 264 -11.95 -9.23 -50.18
C SER A 264 -11.36 -8.80 -51.53
N GLU A 265 -10.36 -7.93 -51.56
CA GLU A 265 -9.61 -7.59 -52.78
C GLU A 265 -8.77 -8.78 -53.29
N LYS A 266 -8.29 -9.67 -52.41
CA LYS A 266 -7.65 -10.94 -52.80
C LYS A 266 -8.57 -11.90 -53.54
N LYS A 267 -9.90 -11.84 -53.37
CA LYS A 267 -10.85 -12.65 -54.17
C LYS A 267 -10.85 -12.28 -55.65
N ASN A 268 -10.41 -11.08 -56.03
CA ASN A 268 -10.24 -10.70 -57.44
C ASN A 268 -8.97 -11.31 -58.07
N TRP A 269 -7.97 -11.68 -57.26
CA TRP A 269 -6.74 -12.33 -57.76
C TRP A 269 -6.94 -13.80 -58.15
N GLU A 270 -7.96 -14.51 -57.61
CA GLU A 270 -8.27 -15.88 -58.06
C GLU A 270 -8.77 -15.94 -59.51
N GLN A 271 -9.47 -14.88 -59.97
CA GLN A 271 -9.92 -14.76 -61.36
C GLN A 271 -8.74 -14.42 -62.32
N TYR A 272 -7.71 -13.74 -61.82
CA TYR A 272 -6.47 -13.45 -62.54
C TYR A 272 -5.51 -14.65 -62.56
N ILE A 273 -5.40 -15.38 -61.45
CA ILE A 273 -4.63 -16.62 -61.34
C ILE A 273 -5.23 -17.72 -62.23
N LYS A 274 -6.56 -17.78 -62.41
CA LYS A 274 -7.19 -18.67 -63.42
C LYS A 274 -6.79 -18.36 -64.86
N LYS A 275 -6.43 -17.12 -65.18
CA LYS A 275 -5.88 -16.73 -66.51
C LYS A 275 -4.39 -17.07 -66.63
N ILE A 276 -3.63 -17.04 -65.54
CA ILE A 276 -2.19 -17.35 -65.53
C ILE A 276 -1.95 -18.87 -65.50
N ARG A 277 -2.86 -19.66 -64.90
CA ARG A 277 -2.79 -21.14 -64.83
C ARG A 277 -3.13 -21.87 -66.15
N ALA A 278 -3.16 -21.14 -67.27
CA ALA A 278 -3.15 -21.71 -68.62
C ALA A 278 -1.72 -21.80 -69.22
N VAL A 279 -0.70 -21.37 -68.46
CA VAL A 279 0.72 -21.39 -68.86
C VAL A 279 1.56 -22.09 -67.78
N ASP A 280 1.02 -23.16 -67.18
CA ASP A 280 1.79 -24.02 -66.27
C ASP A 280 2.94 -24.69 -67.03
N LEU A 281 4.16 -24.56 -66.52
CA LEU A 281 4.96 -25.71 -66.11
C LEU A 281 6.21 -25.29 -65.32
N TYR A 282 6.46 -26.06 -64.25
CA TYR A 282 7.70 -26.18 -63.48
C TYR A 282 8.00 -25.12 -62.39
N ILE A 283 7.66 -25.41 -61.11
CA ILE A 283 8.53 -26.12 -60.14
C ILE A 283 7.94 -26.11 -58.71
N ASP A 284 8.31 -27.17 -58.03
CA ASP A 284 8.06 -27.73 -56.70
C ASP A 284 8.09 -26.77 -55.49
N TYR A 285 7.27 -27.11 -54.49
CA TYR A 285 7.08 -26.42 -53.21
C TYR A 285 7.79 -27.24 -52.12
N ASN A 286 8.76 -26.68 -51.40
CA ASN A 286 8.97 -26.90 -49.97
C ASN A 286 10.03 -25.94 -49.40
N ASP A 287 9.83 -25.57 -48.12
CA ASP A 287 10.69 -24.79 -47.22
C ASP A 287 10.71 -23.26 -47.38
N PHE A 288 9.86 -22.58 -46.59
CA PHE A 288 9.96 -21.14 -46.33
C PHE A 288 11.14 -20.84 -45.38
N PRO A 289 11.89 -19.77 -45.66
CA PRO A 289 11.77 -18.57 -44.84
C PRO A 289 11.29 -17.39 -45.69
N VAL A 290 10.36 -16.60 -45.16
CA VAL A 290 9.88 -15.38 -45.82
C VAL A 290 11.03 -14.38 -45.90
N VAL A 291 11.65 -14.30 -47.07
CA VAL A 291 12.64 -13.28 -47.46
C VAL A 291 11.89 -12.12 -48.10
N TRP A 292 12.05 -10.91 -47.56
CA TRP A 292 11.65 -9.68 -48.25
C TRP A 292 12.54 -9.48 -49.50
N PRO A 293 11.98 -9.19 -50.68
CA PRO A 293 12.79 -8.98 -51.88
C PRO A 293 13.55 -7.66 -51.80
N LYS A 294 14.89 -7.72 -51.79
CA LYS A 294 15.75 -6.63 -52.25
C LYS A 294 15.57 -6.49 -53.76
N ASN A 295 14.67 -5.60 -54.19
CA ASN A 295 14.76 -4.79 -55.42
C ASN A 295 13.40 -4.13 -55.72
N SER A 296 13.13 -2.97 -55.14
CA SER A 296 12.51 -1.89 -55.91
C SER A 296 13.50 -0.73 -55.93
N LYS A 297 13.98 -0.42 -57.13
CA LYS A 297 14.64 0.87 -57.40
C LYS A 297 13.59 1.94 -57.14
N ASP A 298 13.66 2.54 -55.96
CA ASP A 298 13.12 3.86 -55.60
C ASP A 298 13.17 3.93 -54.07
N HIS A 299 14.36 4.19 -53.53
CA HIS A 299 14.55 4.81 -52.21
C HIS A 299 16.03 5.23 -52.04
N ASP A 300 16.59 5.83 -53.10
CA ASP A 300 17.73 6.74 -52.97
C ASP A 300 17.16 8.14 -52.75
N ASP A 301 16.58 8.37 -51.57
CA ASP A 301 16.45 9.70 -50.98
C ASP A 301 15.97 9.52 -49.54
N VAL A 302 16.56 10.30 -48.63
CA VAL A 302 16.33 10.30 -47.17
C VAL A 302 17.18 9.29 -46.37
N LEU A 303 18.49 9.19 -46.61
CA LEU A 303 19.49 8.93 -45.55
C LEU A 303 20.84 9.59 -45.91
N ARG A 304 20.85 10.91 -46.08
CA ARG A 304 22.07 11.71 -45.88
C ARG A 304 21.99 12.36 -44.50
N HIS A 305 23.11 12.33 -43.79
CA HIS A 305 23.38 12.81 -42.43
C HIS A 305 23.23 11.75 -41.33
N GLN A 306 24.25 10.90 -41.13
CA GLN A 306 25.22 11.02 -40.03
C GLN A 306 26.27 9.89 -40.08
N ASN A 307 27.41 10.15 -39.44
CA ASN A 307 28.73 9.51 -39.46
C ASN A 307 28.78 7.95 -39.39
N PRO A 308 29.84 7.29 -39.91
CA PRO A 308 29.93 5.83 -40.01
C PRO A 308 30.47 5.22 -38.71
N ALA A 309 29.69 4.32 -38.09
CA ALA A 309 30.20 3.36 -37.13
C ALA A 309 30.19 1.98 -37.80
N GLU A 310 31.28 1.24 -37.62
CA GLU A 310 31.54 -0.08 -38.18
C GLU A 310 30.34 -1.03 -38.14
N ILE A 311 30.05 -1.63 -39.29
CA ILE A 311 29.16 -2.78 -39.39
C ILE A 311 29.94 -3.99 -38.89
N ILE A 312 29.72 -4.39 -37.64
CA ILE A 312 30.24 -5.64 -37.08
C ILE A 312 29.44 -6.79 -37.73
N PRO A 313 30.09 -7.81 -38.32
CA PRO A 313 29.40 -8.98 -38.88
C PRO A 313 28.58 -9.72 -37.81
N VAL A 314 27.38 -10.18 -38.18
CA VAL A 314 26.41 -10.85 -37.27
C VAL A 314 27.00 -12.11 -36.62
N ASP A 315 28.02 -12.72 -37.23
CA ASP A 315 28.69 -13.93 -36.71
C ASP A 315 29.58 -13.66 -35.48
N ASP A 316 30.08 -12.42 -35.31
CA ASP A 316 30.89 -12.04 -34.14
C ASP A 316 30.01 -11.70 -32.92
N MET A 317 28.78 -11.21 -33.16
CA MET A 317 27.82 -10.87 -32.10
C MET A 317 27.25 -12.11 -31.41
N GLU A 318 27.09 -13.23 -32.12
CA GLU A 318 26.64 -14.49 -31.53
C GLU A 318 27.71 -15.15 -30.63
N LYS A 319 29.00 -14.87 -30.92
CA LYS A 319 30.14 -15.30 -30.11
C LYS A 319 30.28 -14.49 -28.83
N ASP A 320 30.05 -13.18 -28.90
CA ASP A 320 30.06 -12.30 -27.73
C ASP A 320 28.83 -12.50 -26.83
N ILE A 321 27.67 -12.83 -27.39
CA ILE A 321 26.47 -13.18 -26.61
C ILE A 321 26.64 -14.54 -25.92
N LYS A 322 27.26 -15.54 -26.57
CA LYS A 322 27.58 -16.83 -25.92
C LYS A 322 28.68 -16.71 -24.86
N ASN A 323 29.67 -15.84 -25.05
CA ASN A 323 30.69 -15.56 -24.03
C ASN A 323 30.18 -14.69 -22.87
N SER A 324 29.13 -13.89 -23.09
CA SER A 324 28.49 -13.06 -22.06
C SER A 324 27.49 -13.85 -21.19
N ALA A 325 26.85 -14.88 -21.77
CA ALA A 325 25.89 -15.75 -21.08
C ALA A 325 26.51 -16.69 -20.03
N ASP A 326 27.83 -16.86 -20.02
CA ASP A 326 28.57 -17.72 -19.06
C ASP A 326 29.39 -16.92 -18.02
N THR A 327 29.10 -15.63 -17.85
CA THR A 327 29.80 -14.79 -16.88
C THR A 327 28.91 -14.36 -15.71
N ASP A 328 28.65 -15.31 -14.82
CA ASP A 328 28.49 -15.03 -13.39
C ASP A 328 29.83 -14.50 -12.84
N ILE A 329 30.17 -13.25 -13.16
CA ILE A 329 31.37 -12.56 -12.64
C ILE A 329 31.27 -12.39 -11.12
N LEU A 330 30.07 -12.53 -10.54
CA LEU A 330 29.77 -12.34 -9.13
C LEU A 330 30.00 -13.57 -8.24
N ASP A 331 30.25 -14.76 -8.81
CA ASP A 331 30.46 -16.01 -8.07
C ASP A 331 31.93 -16.51 -8.08
N LYS A 332 32.87 -15.69 -8.54
CA LYS A 332 34.30 -16.00 -8.41
C LYS A 332 34.71 -15.99 -6.92
N PRO A 333 35.38 -17.05 -6.40
CA PRO A 333 35.91 -17.04 -5.04
C PRO A 333 36.97 -15.93 -4.92
N GLY A 334 36.60 -14.82 -4.29
CA GLY A 334 37.44 -13.62 -4.14
C GLY A 334 36.74 -12.30 -4.44
N PHE A 335 35.56 -12.29 -5.08
CA PHE A 335 34.74 -11.08 -5.20
C PHE A 335 34.00 -10.83 -3.89
N ILE A 336 34.46 -9.85 -3.11
CA ILE A 336 33.69 -9.31 -1.99
C ILE A 336 32.51 -8.57 -2.61
N LYS A 337 31.28 -9.12 -2.49
CA LYS A 337 30.07 -8.37 -2.84
C LYS A 337 30.15 -6.99 -2.15
N PRO A 338 30.01 -5.88 -2.88
CA PRO A 338 30.03 -4.56 -2.26
C PRO A 338 29.01 -4.55 -1.13
N VAL A 339 29.40 -3.99 0.02
CA VAL A 339 28.47 -3.80 1.13
C VAL A 339 27.31 -2.97 0.56
N PRO A 340 26.05 -3.48 0.56
CA PRO A 340 24.94 -2.79 -0.05
C PRO A 340 24.79 -1.44 0.62
N ALA A 341 24.59 -0.41 -0.20
CA ALA A 341 24.43 0.94 0.29
C ALA A 341 23.20 1.03 1.21
N ILE A 342 23.16 2.05 2.07
CA ILE A 342 21.97 2.33 2.87
C ILE A 342 20.80 2.57 1.90
N GLY A 343 19.79 1.69 1.93
CA GLY A 343 18.64 1.72 1.03
C GLY A 343 18.53 0.54 0.04
N GLU A 344 19.57 -0.29 -0.10
CA GLU A 344 19.52 -1.52 -0.91
C GLU A 344 19.05 -2.74 -0.11
N GLU A 345 18.64 -3.82 -0.79
CA GLU A 345 18.21 -5.04 -0.12
C GLU A 345 19.40 -5.79 0.52
N HIS A 346 19.54 -5.71 1.84
CA HIS A 346 20.55 -6.47 2.59
C HIS A 346 20.09 -7.91 2.89
N GLY A 347 21.01 -8.86 2.77
CA GLY A 347 20.79 -10.21 3.29
C GLY A 347 20.71 -10.23 4.83
N ALA A 348 19.92 -11.15 5.40
CA ALA A 348 19.68 -11.21 6.86
C ALA A 348 20.97 -11.30 7.70
N VAL A 349 21.94 -12.11 7.27
CA VAL A 349 23.23 -12.27 7.97
C VAL A 349 24.07 -10.99 7.89
N GLN A 350 23.90 -10.20 6.84
CA GLN A 350 24.62 -8.95 6.65
C GLN A 350 24.05 -7.83 7.52
N LEU A 351 22.72 -7.76 7.63
CA LEU A 351 22.03 -6.85 8.57
C LEU A 351 22.48 -7.06 10.01
N LEU A 352 22.52 -8.31 10.47
CA LEU A 352 22.92 -8.63 11.85
C LEU A 352 24.40 -8.31 12.17
N LYS A 353 25.24 -8.18 11.14
CA LYS A 353 26.64 -7.76 11.29
C LYS A 353 26.82 -6.24 11.21
N SER A 354 25.80 -5.50 10.78
CA SER A 354 25.86 -4.05 10.62
C SER A 354 25.69 -3.32 11.96
N LEU A 355 26.59 -2.38 12.26
CA LEU A 355 26.45 -1.49 13.42
C LEU A 355 25.24 -0.56 13.29
N ASP A 356 24.95 -0.10 12.08
CA ASP A 356 23.81 0.78 11.82
C ASP A 356 22.48 0.09 12.16
N PHE A 357 22.38 -1.22 11.88
CA PHE A 357 21.24 -2.03 12.28
C PHE A 357 21.08 -2.07 13.81
N TRP A 358 22.15 -2.31 14.56
CA TRP A 358 22.07 -2.38 16.03
C TRP A 358 21.83 -1.02 16.67
N LEU A 359 22.41 0.05 16.14
CA LEU A 359 22.13 1.42 16.56
C LEU A 359 20.65 1.76 16.34
N TYR A 360 20.13 1.49 15.13
CA TYR A 360 18.71 1.67 14.83
C TYR A 360 17.83 0.81 15.74
N TYR A 361 18.18 -0.46 15.91
CA TYR A 361 17.47 -1.39 16.79
C TYR A 361 17.42 -0.87 18.23
N PHE A 362 18.55 -0.41 18.79
CA PHE A 362 18.60 0.08 20.17
C PHE A 362 17.79 1.37 20.35
N VAL A 363 17.93 2.32 19.43
CA VAL A 363 17.14 3.57 19.43
C VAL A 363 15.65 3.27 19.32
N TYR A 364 15.26 2.36 18.43
CA TYR A 364 13.87 1.95 18.26
C TYR A 364 13.35 1.16 19.46
N PHE A 365 14.16 0.26 20.01
CA PHE A 365 13.84 -0.55 21.17
C PHE A 365 13.58 0.33 22.38
N CYS A 366 14.45 1.30 22.67
CA CYS A 366 14.27 2.20 23.81
C CYS A 366 13.20 3.27 23.55
N GLY A 367 13.24 3.96 22.41
CA GLY A 367 12.33 5.07 22.11
C GLY A 367 10.91 4.61 21.80
N GLY A 368 10.78 3.63 20.90
CA GLY A 368 9.48 3.13 20.43
C GLY A 368 8.67 2.47 21.54
N THR A 369 9.29 1.62 22.37
CA THR A 369 8.57 0.95 23.46
C THR A 369 8.14 1.91 24.56
N VAL A 370 9.00 2.86 24.97
CA VAL A 370 8.64 3.89 25.95
C VAL A 370 7.47 4.73 25.44
N GLY A 371 7.49 5.11 24.16
CA GLY A 371 6.37 5.81 23.52
C GLY A 371 5.07 5.01 23.57
N LEU A 372 5.11 3.71 23.24
CA LEU A 372 3.93 2.83 23.30
C LEU A 372 3.39 2.67 24.72
N VAL A 373 4.27 2.48 25.71
CA VAL A 373 3.86 2.37 27.13
C VAL A 373 3.19 3.66 27.58
N TYR A 374 3.75 4.82 27.23
CA TYR A 374 3.15 6.11 27.54
C TYR A 374 1.76 6.26 26.92
N ILE A 375 1.62 5.96 25.63
CA ILE A 375 0.35 6.02 24.88
C ILE A 375 -0.70 5.10 25.49
N ASN A 376 -0.35 3.85 25.77
CA ASN A 376 -1.27 2.85 26.31
C ASN A 376 -1.81 3.24 27.69
N ASN A 377 -1.03 3.97 28.48
CA ASN A 377 -1.39 4.41 29.83
C ASN A 377 -1.95 5.84 29.88
N LEU A 378 -2.03 6.55 28.74
CA LEU A 378 -2.41 7.95 28.67
C LEU A 378 -3.79 8.24 29.29
N GLY A 379 -4.76 7.35 29.07
CA GLY A 379 -6.09 7.45 29.66
C GLY A 379 -6.08 7.40 31.19
N GLN A 380 -5.21 6.57 31.77
CA GLN A 380 -5.06 6.44 33.22
C GLN A 380 -4.25 7.61 33.81
N ILE A 381 -3.20 8.06 33.11
CA ILE A 381 -2.40 9.23 33.51
C ILE A 381 -3.27 10.48 33.57
N THR A 382 -4.08 10.73 32.54
CA THR A 382 -4.97 11.90 32.49
C THR A 382 -6.02 11.89 33.60
N GLN A 383 -6.64 10.74 33.88
CA GLN A 383 -7.58 10.59 34.99
C GLN A 383 -6.91 10.83 36.34
N SER A 384 -5.69 10.32 36.54
CA SER A 384 -4.94 10.52 37.79
C SER A 384 -4.61 11.98 38.08
N LEU A 385 -4.46 12.80 37.03
CA LEU A 385 -4.22 14.24 37.11
C LEU A 385 -5.52 15.06 37.25
N GLY A 386 -6.68 14.41 37.35
CA GLY A 386 -7.98 15.06 37.48
C GLY A 386 -8.60 15.54 36.16
N TYR A 387 -8.02 15.21 35.01
CA TYR A 387 -8.58 15.55 33.70
C TYR A 387 -9.54 14.46 33.21
N SER A 388 -10.78 14.83 32.92
CA SER A 388 -11.82 13.91 32.43
C SER A 388 -11.78 13.67 30.91
N LYS A 389 -10.96 14.41 30.15
CA LYS A 389 -10.96 14.41 28.67
C LYS A 389 -9.74 13.71 28.07
N ALA A 390 -9.52 12.44 28.42
CA ALA A 390 -8.45 11.60 27.86
C ALA A 390 -8.47 11.54 26.32
N SER A 391 -9.66 11.55 25.72
CA SER A 391 -9.87 11.48 24.26
C SER A 391 -9.22 12.63 23.49
N LYS A 392 -9.27 13.86 24.03
CA LYS A 392 -8.66 15.03 23.38
C LYS A 392 -7.14 14.98 23.34
N LEU A 393 -6.53 14.57 24.46
CA LEU A 393 -5.08 14.45 24.52
C LEU A 393 -4.59 13.30 23.62
N THR A 394 -5.35 12.21 23.57
CA THR A 394 -5.07 11.07 22.70
C THR A 394 -5.17 11.48 21.22
N ALA A 395 -6.21 12.24 20.85
CA ALA A 395 -6.35 12.80 19.51
C ALA A 395 -5.15 13.70 19.16
N LEU A 396 -4.76 14.61 20.05
CA LEU A 396 -3.62 15.50 19.85
C LEU A 396 -2.29 14.78 19.63
N ILE A 397 -1.99 13.79 20.47
CA ILE A 397 -0.79 12.96 20.30
C ILE A 397 -0.85 12.18 18.98
N SER A 398 -2.04 11.72 18.58
CA SER A 398 -2.23 11.00 17.33
C SER A 398 -2.05 11.92 16.11
N SER A 399 -2.54 13.16 16.18
CA SER A 399 -2.39 14.21 15.16
C SER A 399 -0.93 14.64 14.99
N PHE A 400 -0.19 14.85 16.09
CA PHE A 400 1.25 15.09 16.04
C PHE A 400 2.02 13.87 15.54
N GLY A 401 1.62 12.66 15.95
CA GLY A 401 2.19 11.41 15.45
C GLY A 401 1.93 11.18 13.97
N PHE A 402 0.82 11.70 13.43
CA PHE A 402 0.54 11.72 12.00
C PHE A 402 1.50 12.66 11.27
N LEU A 403 1.59 13.93 11.73
CA LEU A 403 2.46 14.94 11.13
C LEU A 403 3.94 14.54 11.19
N GLY A 404 4.40 14.01 12.33
CA GLY A 404 5.80 13.59 12.51
C GLY A 404 6.24 12.51 11.54
N ARG A 405 5.35 11.55 11.20
CA ARG A 405 5.64 10.50 10.21
C ARG A 405 5.61 11.00 8.76
N ILE A 406 4.85 12.05 8.46
CA ILE A 406 4.94 12.75 7.17
C ILE A 406 6.27 13.50 7.10
N ALA A 407 6.61 14.23 8.17
CA ALA A 407 7.83 15.03 8.24
C ALA A 407 9.11 14.18 8.10
N SER A 408 9.11 12.94 8.61
CA SER A 408 10.26 12.04 8.44
C SER A 408 10.52 11.63 6.99
N GLY A 409 9.53 11.72 6.10
CA GLY A 409 9.68 11.45 4.67
C GLY A 409 10.04 12.69 3.84
N LEU A 410 10.13 13.88 4.44
CA LEU A 410 10.50 15.11 3.73
C LEU A 410 11.90 15.06 3.08
N PRO A 411 12.95 14.48 3.70
CA PRO A 411 14.27 14.41 3.09
C PRO A 411 14.28 13.69 1.73
N ASP A 412 13.43 12.68 1.55
CA ASP A 412 13.33 11.88 0.31
C ASP A 412 12.75 12.67 -0.87
N TYR A 413 12.19 13.86 -0.62
CA TYR A 413 11.73 14.77 -1.66
C TYR A 413 12.81 15.72 -2.16
N PHE A 414 13.93 15.84 -1.44
CA PHE A 414 15.05 16.73 -1.77
C PHE A 414 16.27 16.00 -2.34
N GLN A 415 16.18 14.67 -2.47
CA GLN A 415 17.13 13.81 -3.19
C GLN A 415 16.61 13.57 -4.61
#